data_AF-A0A485KIT9-F1
#
_entry.id   AF-A0A485KIT9-F1
#
_cell.length_a   1.000
_cell.length_b   1.000
_cell.length_c   1.000
_cell.angle_alpha   90.00
_cell.angle_beta   90.00
_cell.angle_gamma   90.00
#
_symmetry.space_group_name_H-M   'P 1'
#
loop_
_entity.id
_entity.type
_entity.pdbx_description
1 polymer ?
#
loop_
_entity_poly.entity_id
_entity_poly.type
_entity_poly.pdbx_seq_one_letter_code
_entity_poly.pdbx_strand_id
1 'polypeptide(L)'
;MSAAARSMTWAKRWLSDPSTYPIIGIMAVAITGETFTVTRYSTMHPDVHFDKERRQDYFTYKPEEGASWRAHRFTMANGKKNPITSSELFDPMFERPENQHIHR
;
A
#
# COMPACT_ATOMS: atom_id res chain seq x y z
N MET A 1 -36.71 23.80 -2.85
CA MET A 1 -36.39 22.67 -1.95
C MET A 1 -37.54 22.45 -0.98
N SER A 2 -38.15 21.25 -0.96
CA SER A 2 -39.26 20.91 -0.05
C SER A 2 -38.83 20.93 1.42
N ALA A 3 -39.74 21.22 2.36
CA ALA A 3 -39.49 21.16 3.80
C ALA A 3 -38.99 19.76 4.27
N ALA A 4 -39.46 18.69 3.61
CA ALA A 4 -39.01 17.31 3.87
C ALA A 4 -37.56 17.06 3.44
N ALA A 5 -37.09 17.74 2.39
CA ALA A 5 -35.68 17.68 2.00
C ALA A 5 -34.79 18.34 3.07
N ARG A 6 -35.28 19.41 3.71
CA ARG A 6 -34.55 20.15 4.77
C ARG A 6 -34.47 19.40 6.12
N SER A 7 -35.38 18.46 6.40
CA SER A 7 -35.39 17.69 7.66
C SER A 7 -34.51 16.43 7.65
N MET A 8 -34.01 15.98 6.49
CA MET A 8 -33.09 14.84 6.44
C MET A 8 -31.68 15.21 6.91
N THR A 9 -31.11 14.38 7.78
CA THR A 9 -29.68 14.43 8.13
C THR A 9 -28.81 14.22 6.90
N TRP A 10 -27.58 14.72 6.93
CA TRP A 10 -26.64 14.59 5.80
C TRP A 10 -26.44 13.11 5.42
N ALA A 11 -26.30 12.22 6.40
CA ALA A 11 -26.12 10.79 6.19
C ALA A 11 -27.35 10.16 5.53
N LYS A 12 -28.56 10.55 5.97
CA LYS A 12 -29.79 10.05 5.38
C LYS A 12 -29.95 10.48 3.93
N ARG A 13 -29.56 11.71 3.57
CA ARG A 13 -29.56 12.19 2.18
C ARG A 13 -28.57 11.41 1.30
N TRP A 14 -27.35 11.20 1.80
CA TRP A 14 -26.32 10.46 1.07
C TRP A 14 -26.64 8.98 0.92
N LEU A 15 -27.28 8.35 1.91
CA LEU A 15 -27.59 6.92 1.87
C LEU A 15 -28.93 6.60 1.20
N SER A 16 -29.81 7.58 0.98
CA SER A 16 -31.13 7.33 0.35
C SER A 16 -31.11 7.39 -1.18
N ASP A 17 -30.10 8.02 -1.77
CA ASP A 17 -30.01 8.22 -3.22
C ASP A 17 -29.12 7.14 -3.86
N PRO A 18 -29.62 6.31 -4.78
CA PRO A 18 -28.78 5.30 -5.44
C PRO A 18 -27.58 5.86 -6.20
N SER A 19 -27.65 7.12 -6.65
CA SER A 19 -26.59 7.75 -7.44
C SER A 19 -25.34 8.12 -6.62
N THR A 20 -25.43 8.13 -5.29
CA THR A 20 -24.30 8.45 -4.39
C THR A 20 -23.44 7.22 -4.06
N TYR A 21 -23.94 5.99 -4.25
CA TYR A 21 -23.17 4.78 -3.90
C TYR A 21 -21.84 4.64 -4.66
N PRO A 22 -21.74 4.98 -5.96
CA PRO A 22 -20.44 5.02 -6.64
C PRO A 22 -19.45 5.97 -5.96
N ILE A 23 -19.90 7.14 -5.49
CA ILE A 23 -19.08 8.12 -4.78
C ILE A 23 -18.63 7.55 -3.42
N ILE A 24 -19.54 6.91 -2.69
CA ILE A 24 -19.24 6.24 -1.42
C ILE A 24 -18.21 5.12 -1.63
N GLY A 25 -18.32 4.36 -2.72
CA GLY A 25 -17.34 3.34 -3.09
C GLY A 25 -15.94 3.93 -3.30
N ILE A 26 -15.83 5.03 -4.04
CA ILE A 26 -14.55 5.72 -4.26
C ILE A 26 -13.96 6.21 -2.93
N MET A 27 -14.78 6.84 -2.07
CA MET A 27 -14.33 7.29 -0.76
C MET A 27 -13.83 6.13 0.12
N ALA A 28 -14.53 5.00 0.11
CA ALA A 28 -14.13 3.82 0.87
C ALA A 28 -12.78 3.26 0.40
N VAL A 29 -12.55 3.18 -0.92
CA VAL A 29 -11.28 2.76 -1.49
C VAL A 29 -10.16 3.74 -1.11
N ALA A 30 -10.41 5.04 -1.19
CA ALA A 30 -9.44 6.07 -0.82
C ALA A 30 -9.03 5.97 0.66
N ILE A 31 -10.01 5.92 1.57
CA ILE A 31 -9.77 5.80 3.02
C ILE A 31 -9.00 4.52 3.34
N THR A 32 -9.36 3.41 2.70
CA THR A 32 -8.67 2.12 2.91
C THR A 32 -7.23 2.18 2.43
N GLY A 33 -7.01 2.75 1.24
CA GLY A 33 -5.66 2.93 0.67
C GLY A 33 -4.79 3.84 1.54
N GLU A 34 -5.32 4.98 1.98
CA GLU A 34 -4.62 5.90 2.90
C GLU A 34 -4.26 5.19 4.20
N THR A 35 -5.24 4.56 4.86
CA THR A 35 -5.04 3.88 6.14
C THR A 35 -3.98 2.78 6.03
N PHE A 36 -4.02 1.98 4.96
CA PHE A 36 -3.01 0.96 4.70
C PHE A 36 -1.63 1.57 4.54
N THR A 37 -1.51 2.64 3.76
CA THR A 37 -0.22 3.28 3.47
C THR A 37 0.37 3.91 4.73
N VAL A 38 -0.42 4.70 5.47
CA VAL A 38 0.00 5.34 6.72
C VAL A 38 0.42 4.29 7.75
N THR A 39 -0.39 3.23 7.93
CA THR A 39 -0.09 2.16 8.89
C THR A 39 1.23 1.49 8.52
N ARG A 40 1.36 1.03 7.28
CA ARG A 40 2.55 0.34 6.79
C ARG A 40 3.82 1.18 6.96
N TYR A 41 3.77 2.47 6.58
CA TYR A 41 4.94 3.36 6.72
C TYR A 41 5.24 3.75 8.16
N SER A 42 4.23 3.86 9.01
CA SER A 42 4.47 4.22 10.42
C SER A 42 5.04 3.04 11.20
N THR A 43 4.59 1.81 10.96
CA THR A 43 4.93 0.67 11.82
C THR A 43 6.02 -0.24 11.28
N MET A 44 6.19 -0.32 9.96
CA MET A 44 7.06 -1.31 9.31
C MET A 44 8.19 -0.67 8.48
N HIS A 45 8.28 0.66 8.45
CA HIS A 45 9.37 1.33 7.74
C HIS A 45 10.71 1.10 8.46
N PRO A 46 11.81 0.79 7.73
CA PRO A 46 13.10 0.49 8.34
C PRO A 46 13.67 1.64 9.19
N ASP A 47 13.23 2.87 8.94
CA ASP A 47 13.70 4.04 9.71
C ASP A 47 12.85 4.31 10.97
N VAL A 48 11.69 3.66 11.14
CA VAL A 48 10.79 3.90 12.28
C VAL A 48 10.90 2.78 13.30
N HIS A 49 11.25 3.15 14.54
CA HIS A 49 11.61 2.22 15.60
C HIS A 49 10.52 2.13 16.68
N PHE A 50 9.46 1.38 16.39
CA PHE A 50 8.38 1.15 17.35
C PHE A 50 8.75 0.15 18.46
N ASP A 51 9.55 -0.87 18.12
CA ASP A 51 9.99 -1.89 19.06
C ASP A 51 11.01 -1.31 20.06
N LYS A 52 10.85 -1.69 21.34
CA LYS A 52 11.74 -1.28 22.42
C LYS A 52 13.14 -1.87 22.26
N GLU A 53 13.26 -3.09 21.77
CA GLU A 53 14.55 -3.75 21.54
C GLU A 53 15.35 -3.02 20.46
N ARG A 54 14.67 -2.66 19.38
CA ARG A 54 15.25 -1.95 18.23
C ARG A 54 15.74 -0.54 18.56
N ARG A 55 15.16 0.12 19.58
CA ARG A 55 15.62 1.45 20.07
C ARG A 55 16.97 1.40 20.77
N GLN A 56 17.39 0.23 21.26
CA GLN A 56 18.68 0.06 21.93
C GLN A 56 19.79 -0.32 20.96
N ASP A 57 19.46 -0.58 19.70
CA ASP A 57 20.43 -0.95 18.69
C ASP A 57 21.22 0.28 18.22
N TYR A 58 22.55 0.19 18.30
CA TYR A 58 23.44 1.27 17.86
C TYR A 58 23.47 1.41 16.34
N PHE A 59 23.15 0.34 15.60
CA PHE A 59 23.10 0.35 14.14
C PHE A 59 21.66 0.55 13.68
N THR A 60 21.35 1.75 13.20
CA THR A 60 20.03 2.10 12.66
C THR A 60 19.64 1.26 11.43
N TYR A 61 20.63 0.83 10.64
CA TYR A 61 20.38 0.10 9.40
C TYR A 61 20.54 -1.41 9.58
N LYS A 62 19.47 -2.16 9.31
CA LYS A 62 19.51 -3.62 9.12
C LYS A 62 19.14 -3.97 7.67
N PRO A 63 20.04 -4.65 6.93
CA PRO A 63 19.80 -4.96 5.53
C PRO A 63 18.58 -5.87 5.31
N GLU A 64 18.37 -6.82 6.22
CA GLU A 64 17.25 -7.78 6.20
C GLU A 64 15.88 -7.07 6.15
N GLU A 65 15.74 -5.99 6.92
CA GLU A 65 14.49 -5.25 7.04
C GLU A 65 14.24 -4.34 5.83
N GLY A 66 15.30 -3.75 5.28
CA GLY A 66 15.24 -3.02 4.02
C GLY A 66 14.93 -3.93 2.83
N ALA A 67 15.36 -5.20 2.88
CA ALA A 67 15.03 -6.21 1.89
C ALA A 67 13.55 -6.64 2.01
N SER A 68 13.08 -6.99 3.21
CA SER A 68 11.69 -7.39 3.44
C SER A 68 10.69 -6.27 3.13
N TRP A 69 11.03 -5.02 3.47
CA TRP A 69 10.23 -3.84 3.12
C TRP A 69 10.00 -3.72 1.60
N ARG A 70 11.04 -4.03 0.82
CA ARG A 70 11.04 -3.91 -0.65
C ARG A 70 10.67 -5.18 -1.39
N ALA A 71 10.56 -6.34 -0.72
CA ALA A 71 10.33 -7.65 -1.34
C ALA A 71 9.17 -7.64 -2.35
N HIS A 72 8.07 -7.00 -1.99
CA HIS A 72 6.85 -6.87 -2.79
C HIS A 72 7.05 -6.11 -4.12
N ARG A 73 8.04 -5.22 -4.21
CA ARG A 73 8.23 -4.34 -5.39
C ARG A 73 8.60 -5.14 -6.62
N PHE A 74 9.43 -6.16 -6.45
CA PHE A 74 9.91 -6.97 -7.56
C PHE A 74 8.79 -7.85 -8.14
N THR A 75 7.96 -8.46 -7.28
CA THR A 75 6.75 -9.18 -7.70
C THR A 75 5.79 -8.27 -8.46
N MET A 76 5.52 -7.06 -7.93
CA MET A 76 4.62 -6.10 -8.60
C MET A 76 5.18 -5.62 -9.95
N ALA A 77 6.49 -5.37 -10.03
CA ALA A 77 7.14 -4.92 -11.27
C ALA A 77 7.07 -5.98 -12.39
N ASN A 78 7.04 -7.27 -12.02
CA ASN A 78 6.96 -8.39 -12.96
C ASN A 78 5.53 -8.92 -13.17
N GLY A 79 4.51 -8.30 -12.58
CA GLY A 79 3.11 -8.73 -12.77
C GLY A 79 2.63 -8.60 -14.23
N LYS A 80 3.33 -7.83 -15.06
CA LYS A 80 3.12 -7.75 -16.50
C LYS A 80 4.48 -7.64 -17.21
N LYS A 81 4.58 -8.22 -18.41
CA LYS A 81 5.77 -8.08 -19.25
C LYS A 81 6.09 -6.61 -19.53
N ASN A 82 7.31 -6.20 -19.21
CA ASN A 82 7.82 -4.84 -19.37
C ASN A 82 9.20 -4.91 -20.06
N PRO A 83 9.50 -4.06 -21.07
CA PRO A 83 10.84 -3.97 -21.66
C PRO A 83 11.98 -3.79 -20.64
N ILE A 84 11.73 -3.08 -19.54
CA ILE A 84 12.72 -2.85 -18.48
C ILE A 84 13.04 -4.16 -17.74
N THR A 85 12.03 -4.92 -17.34
CA THR A 85 12.23 -6.18 -16.59
C THR A 85 12.73 -7.32 -17.47
N SER A 86 12.54 -7.18 -18.79
CA SER A 86 13.03 -8.11 -19.81
C SER A 86 14.47 -7.82 -20.25
N SER A 87 15.06 -6.70 -19.83
CA SER A 87 16.43 -6.35 -20.17
C SER A 87 17.45 -7.16 -19.36
N GLU A 88 18.61 -7.43 -19.95
CA GLU A 88 19.73 -8.13 -19.29
C GLU A 88 20.23 -7.38 -18.04
N LEU A 89 20.07 -6.06 -18.01
CA LEU A 89 20.38 -5.22 -16.85
C LEU A 89 19.57 -5.60 -15.59
N PHE A 90 18.45 -6.31 -15.78
CA PHE A 90 17.59 -6.75 -14.69
C PHE A 90 17.87 -8.19 -14.22
N ASP A 91 18.75 -8.93 -14.91
CA ASP A 91 19.10 -10.32 -14.57
C ASP A 91 19.61 -10.49 -13.13
N PRO A 92 20.47 -9.60 -12.58
CA PRO A 92 20.94 -9.71 -11.20
C PRO A 92 19.84 -9.63 -10.14
N MET A 93 18.66 -9.10 -10.48
CA MET A 93 17.52 -9.11 -9.57
C MET A 93 16.83 -10.48 -9.51
N PHE A 94 16.81 -11.25 -10.60
CA PHE A 94 16.22 -12.60 -10.63
C PHE A 94 17.10 -13.65 -9.94
N GLU A 95 18.42 -13.44 -9.91
CA GLU A 95 19.38 -14.32 -9.24
C GLU A 95 19.24 -14.31 -7.71
N ARG A 96 18.63 -13.26 -7.15
CA ARG A 96 18.47 -13.11 -5.70
C ARG A 96 17.58 -14.22 -5.14
N PRO A 97 17.94 -14.82 -3.99
CA PRO A 97 17.17 -15.91 -3.41
C PRO A 97 15.71 -15.52 -3.13
N GLU A 98 15.44 -14.27 -2.73
CA GLU A 98 14.07 -13.78 -2.51
C GLU A 98 13.18 -13.77 -3.77
N ASN A 99 13.78 -13.74 -4.97
CA ASN A 99 13.08 -13.47 -6.23
C ASN A 99 12.93 -14.71 -7.14
N GLN A 100 13.50 -15.85 -6.74
CA GLN A 100 13.52 -17.08 -7.55
C GLN A 100 12.14 -17.66 -7.86
N HIS A 101 11.10 -17.23 -7.12
CA HIS A 101 9.72 -17.63 -7.32
C HIS A 101 9.03 -16.91 -8.51
N ILE A 102 9.68 -15.92 -9.12
CA ILE A 102 9.13 -15.13 -10.23
C ILE A 102 9.78 -15.56 -11.53
N HIS A 103 8.96 -16.06 -12.45
CA HIS A 103 9.37 -16.47 -13.79
C HIS A 103 9.08 -15.37 -14.82
N ARG A 104 9.94 -15.28 -15.85
CA ARG A 104 9.80 -14.36 -16.99
C ARG A 104 8.78 -14.83 -18.01
#